data_AF-A0A0J6G5Y0-F1
#
_entry.id   AF-A0A0J6G5Y0-F1
#
_cell.length_a   1.000
_cell.length_b   1.000
_cell.length_c   1.000
_cell.angle_alpha   90.00
_cell.angle_beta   90.00
_cell.angle_gamma   90.00
#
_symmetry.space_group_name_H-M   'P 1'
#
loop_
_entity.id
_entity.type
_entity.pdbx_description
1 polymer ?
#
loop_
_entity_poly.entity_id
_entity_poly.type
_entity_poly.pdbx_seq_one_letter_code
_entity_poly.pdbx_strand_id
1 'polypeptide(L)' 'MQELAGPWKCKPQTVYDMFYDGRAFSPAHIDAAAAFLRLDEHDTAELRILGAREAGWNIDPQYLLQENQHG' A
#
# COMPACT_ATOMS: atom_id res chain seq x y z
N MET A 1 -10.06 -0.28 -11.31
CA MET A 1 -9.77 0.53 -10.10
C MET A 1 -10.91 0.48 -9.08
N GLN A 2 -12.18 0.62 -9.48
CA GLN A 2 -13.34 0.51 -8.56
C GLN A 2 -13.46 -0.83 -7.82
N GLU A 3 -12.81 -1.88 -8.30
CA GLU A 3 -12.81 -3.22 -7.71
C GLU A 3 -12.19 -3.26 -6.31
N LEU A 4 -11.36 -2.28 -5.95
CA LEU A 4 -10.82 -2.11 -4.59
C LEU A 4 -11.89 -1.72 -3.57
N ALA A 5 -13.08 -1.30 -4.01
CA ALA A 5 -14.20 -0.97 -3.12
C ALA A 5 -14.61 -2.15 -2.22
N GLY A 6 -14.57 -3.37 -2.76
CA GLY A 6 -14.85 -4.59 -1.99
C GLY A 6 -13.81 -4.82 -0.88
N PRO A 7 -12.51 -4.98 -1.22
CA PRO A 7 -11.42 -5.11 -0.26
C PRO A 7 -11.36 -3.98 0.78
N TRP A 8 -11.56 -2.73 0.37
CA TRP A 8 -11.53 -1.56 1.26
C TRP A 8 -12.84 -1.33 2.01
N LYS A 9 -13.88 -2.13 1.73
CA LYS A 9 -15.23 -2.03 2.33
C LYS A 9 -15.80 -0.61 2.21
N CYS A 10 -15.56 0.04 1.08
CA CYS A 10 -15.99 1.41 0.80
C CYS A 10 -16.81 1.48 -0.49
N LYS A 11 -17.31 2.68 -0.83
CA LYS A 11 -17.99 2.87 -2.12
C LYS A 11 -16.96 3.01 -3.25
N PRO A 12 -17.28 2.60 -4.49
CA PRO A 12 -16.43 2.84 -5.66
C PRO A 12 -16.00 4.30 -5.84
N GLN A 13 -16.88 5.24 -5.51
CA GLN A 13 -16.57 6.67 -5.54
C GLN A 13 -15.44 7.04 -4.56
N THR A 14 -15.45 6.47 -3.34
CA THR A 14 -14.39 6.71 -2.35
C THR A 14 -13.03 6.23 -2.85
N VAL A 15 -13.00 5.13 -3.62
CA VAL A 15 -11.77 4.67 -4.27
C VAL A 15 -11.29 5.75 -5.25
N TYR A 16 -12.17 6.20 -6.14
CA TYR A 16 -11.84 7.25 -7.12
C TYR A 16 -11.32 8.52 -6.44
N ASP A 17 -12.02 9.01 -5.41
CA ASP A 17 -11.66 10.23 -4.69
C ASP A 17 -10.27 10.11 -4.04
N MET A 18 -9.91 8.96 -3.47
CA MET A 18 -8.58 8.80 -2.87
C MET A 18 -7.45 8.87 -3.92
N PHE A 19 -7.64 8.27 -5.10
CA PHE A 19 -6.66 8.37 -6.19
C PHE A 19 -6.65 9.78 -6.81
N TYR A 20 -7.81 10.43 -6.95
CA TYR A 20 -7.93 11.75 -7.55
C TYR A 20 -7.35 12.85 -6.66
N ASP A 21 -7.65 12.81 -5.37
CA ASP A 21 -7.17 13.79 -4.38
C ASP A 21 -5.69 13.57 -3.99
N GLY A 22 -5.05 12.49 -4.48
CA GLY A 22 -3.68 12.13 -4.12
C GLY A 22 -3.52 11.87 -2.61
N ARG A 23 -4.56 11.34 -1.95
CA ARG A 23 -4.51 11.05 -0.52
C ARG A 23 -3.61 9.85 -0.28
N ALA A 24 -2.73 9.96 0.71
CA ALA A 24 -1.92 8.83 1.14
C ALA A 24 -2.82 7.66 1.60
N PHE A 25 -2.46 6.45 1.17
CA PHE A 25 -3.14 5.24 1.59
C PHE A 25 -2.71 4.84 3.00
N SER A 26 -3.66 4.34 3.78
CA SER A 26 -3.33 3.70 5.06
C SER A 26 -2.74 2.30 4.81
N PRO A 27 -1.99 1.73 5.77
CA PRO A 27 -1.48 0.37 5.70
C PRO A 27 -2.58 -0.64 5.45
N ALA A 28 -3.75 -0.45 6.06
CA ALA A 28 -4.90 -1.32 5.83
C ALA A 28 -5.39 -1.28 4.38
N HIS A 29 -5.33 -0.12 3.71
CA HIS A 29 -5.65 -0.03 2.28
C HIS A 29 -4.60 -0.76 1.43
N ILE A 30 -3.32 -0.60 1.77
CA ILE A 30 -2.20 -1.26 1.07
C ILE A 30 -2.30 -2.78 1.24
N ASP A 31 -2.47 -3.28 2.46
CA ASP A 31 -2.60 -4.71 2.76
C ASP A 31 -3.82 -5.34 2.07
N ALA A 32 -4.96 -4.65 2.10
CA ALA A 32 -6.17 -5.14 1.44
C ALA A 32 -6.03 -5.16 -0.09
N ALA A 33 -5.34 -4.16 -0.67
CA ALA A 33 -5.05 -4.15 -2.11
C ALA A 33 -4.06 -5.25 -2.48
N ALA A 34 -3.00 -5.45 -1.70
CA ALA A 34 -2.01 -6.51 -1.91
C ALA A 34 -2.64 -7.90 -1.83
N ALA A 35 -3.48 -8.15 -0.83
CA ALA A 35 -4.22 -9.41 -0.70
C ALA A 35 -5.18 -9.65 -1.88
N PHE A 36 -5.87 -8.60 -2.33
CA PHE A 36 -6.77 -8.67 -3.48
C PHE A 36 -6.01 -9.00 -4.78
N LEU A 37 -4.86 -8.36 -4.99
CA LEU A 37 -3.99 -8.57 -6.14
C LEU A 37 -3.15 -9.86 -6.03
N ARG A 38 -3.18 -10.53 -4.87
CA ARG A 38 -2.40 -11.72 -4.55
C ARG A 38 -0.90 -11.51 -4.72
N LEU A 39 -0.43 -10.35 -4.27
CA LEU A 39 0.98 -10.03 -4.23
C LEU A 39 1.68 -10.93 -3.21
N ASP A 40 2.95 -11.22 -3.46
CA ASP A 40 3.77 -11.91 -2.49
C ASP A 40 4.22 -10.97 -1.36
N GLU A 41 4.94 -11.51 -0.38
CA GLU A 41 5.41 -10.74 0.77
C GLU A 41 6.38 -9.63 0.38
N HIS A 42 7.20 -9.86 -0.66
CA HIS A 42 8.20 -8.91 -1.13
C HIS A 42 7.53 -7.71 -1.79
N ASP A 43 6.66 -7.95 -2.78
CA ASP A 43 5.88 -6.92 -3.46
C ASP A 43 5.01 -6.12 -2.47
N THR A 44 4.45 -6.81 -1.46
CA THR A 44 3.67 -6.15 -0.41
C THR A 44 4.55 -5.25 0.46
N ALA A 45 5.77 -5.68 0.79
CA ALA A 45 6.72 -4.89 1.57
C ALA A 45 7.16 -3.64 0.81
N GLU A 46 7.47 -3.76 -0.49
CA GLU A 46 7.79 -2.62 -1.35
C GLU A 46 6.63 -1.60 -1.38
N LEU A 47 5.38 -2.06 -1.53
CA LEU A 47 4.21 -1.18 -1.52
C LEU A 47 4.03 -0.46 -0.18
N ARG A 48 4.28 -1.12 0.96
CA ARG A 48 4.23 -0.48 2.28
C ARG A 48 5.30 0.61 2.41
N ILE A 49 6.51 0.35 1.92
CA ILE A 49 7.61 1.33 1.93
C ILE A 49 7.24 2.54 1.06
N LEU A 50 6.75 2.32 -0.16
CA LEU A 50 6.33 3.39 -1.06
C LEU A 50 5.20 4.22 -0.45
N GLY A 51 4.14 3.55 0.04
CA GLY A 51 3.02 4.23 0.67
C GLY A 51 3.42 5.03 1.90
N ALA A 52 4.34 4.51 2.73
CA ALA A 52 4.86 5.24 3.88
C ALA A 52 5.68 6.48 3.48
N ARG A 53 6.48 6.41 2.39
CA ARG A 53 7.22 7.58 1.86
C ARG A 53 6.26 8.65 1.39
N GLU A 54 5.23 8.29 0.63
CA GLU A 54 4.21 9.23 0.13
C GLU A 54 3.40 9.87 1.26
N ALA A 55 3.14 9.12 2.32
CA ALA A 55 2.43 9.60 3.50
C ALA A 55 3.30 10.47 4.43
N GLY A 56 4.60 10.62 4.15
CA GLY A 56 5.56 11.31 5.01
C GLY A 56 5.81 10.59 6.33
N TRP A 57 5.62 9.27 6.38
CA TRP A 57 5.79 8.48 7.58
C TRP A 57 7.27 8.17 7.82
N ASN A 58 7.64 8.10 9.09
CA ASN A 58 8.99 7.75 9.48
C ASN A 58 9.14 6.22 9.33
N ILE A 59 9.76 5.79 8.23
CA ILE A 59 10.01 4.37 7.94
C ILE A 59 11.19 3.94 8.79
N ASP A 60 11.03 2.86 9.56
CA ASP A 60 12.15 2.24 10.26
C ASP A 60 13.17 1.72 9.22
N PRO A 61 14.42 2.23 9.21
CA PRO A 61 15.44 1.80 8.27
C PRO A 61 15.73 0.29 8.33
N GLN A 62 15.40 -0.39 9.42
CA GLN A 62 15.56 -1.85 9.53
C GLN A 62 14.78 -2.62 8.46
N TYR A 63 13.64 -2.09 8.01
CA TYR A 63 12.87 -2.67 6.90
C TYR A 63 13.58 -2.55 5.55
N LEU A 64 14.38 -1.51 5.34
CA LEU A 64 15.16 -1.30 4.12
C LEU A 64 16.46 -2.11 4.10
N LEU A 65 16.97 -2.47 5.29
CA LEU A 65 18.23 -3.20 5.43
C LEU A 65 18.09 -4.70 5.14
N GLN A 66 16.89 -5.28 5.23
CA GLN A 66 16.65 -6.69 4.89
C GLN A 66 16.74 -6.98 3.38
N GLU A 67 16.46 -5.99 2.51
CA GLU A 67 16.54 -6.15 1.05
C GLU A 67 17.99 -6.20 0.53
N ASN A 68 18.96 -5.67 1.27
CA ASN A 68 20.38 -5.65 0.88
C ASN A 68 21.17 -6.91 1.31
N GLN A 69 20.52 -7.96 1.82
CA GLN A 69 21.21 -9.15 2.34
C GLN A 69 21.02 -10.44 1.54
N HIS A 70 20.41 -10.41 0.36
CA HIS A 70 20.37 -11.55 -0.57
C HIS A 70 21.19 -11.30 -1.84
N GLY A 71 22.50 -11.07 -1.66
CA GLY A 71 23.52 -11.14 -2.71
C GLY A 71 24.25 -12.48 -2.69
#